data_AF-A0A528IZK7-F1
#
_entry.id   AF-A0A528IZK7-F1
#
_cell.length_a   1.000
_cell.length_b   1.000
_cell.length_c   1.000
_cell.angle_alpha   90.00
_cell.angle_beta   90.00
_cell.angle_gamma   90.00
#
_symmetry.space_group_name_H-M   'P 1'
#
loop_
_entity.id
_entity.type
_entity.pdbx_description
1 polymer ?
#
loop_
_entity_poly.entity_id
_entity_poly.type
_entity_poly.pdbx_seq_one_letter_code
_entity_poly.pdbx_strand_id
1 'polypeptide(L)'
;MSDIASGALVMVDSLLQRLWPRIEARILSGVIVEGHGDLRPEHVCLCQPPQIIDCLEFNRSMRIIDPYDEVNYLGLECEMLGAPWIRPLLVEALQNRLPDRPNADLLALYGGFRALLRARLCVAHLLDKPVRHPEKWRPLAIRYIRQTEREILSVRSPSIRKSTPVYGDA
;
A
#
# COMPACT_ATOMS: atom_id res chain seq x y z
N MET A 1 -9.08 -19.49 8.72
CA MET A 1 -7.97 -18.73 8.11
C MET A 1 -7.79 -19.10 6.66
N SER A 2 -7.77 -20.40 6.32
CA SER A 2 -7.65 -20.87 4.93
C SER A 2 -8.65 -20.18 3.99
N ASP A 3 -9.95 -20.19 4.31
CA ASP A 3 -10.96 -19.60 3.42
C ASP A 3 -10.87 -18.08 3.24
N ILE A 4 -10.53 -17.35 4.32
CA ILE A 4 -10.40 -15.88 4.28
C ILE A 4 -9.14 -15.47 3.47
N ALA A 5 -8.04 -16.19 3.66
CA ALA A 5 -6.81 -15.93 2.90
C ALA A 5 -6.98 -16.30 1.42
N SER A 6 -7.66 -17.42 1.11
CA SER A 6 -7.92 -17.86 -0.27
C SER A 6 -8.67 -16.82 -1.08
N GLY A 7 -9.71 -16.18 -0.50
CA GLY A 7 -10.46 -15.12 -1.19
C GLY A 7 -9.57 -13.94 -1.57
N ALA A 8 -8.83 -13.39 -0.61
CA ALA A 8 -7.92 -12.26 -0.85
C ALA A 8 -6.80 -12.60 -1.84
N LEU A 9 -6.23 -13.80 -1.76
CA LEU A 9 -5.21 -14.28 -2.71
C LEU A 9 -5.75 -14.32 -4.14
N VAL A 10 -6.92 -14.92 -4.35
CA VAL A 10 -7.57 -14.99 -5.67
C VAL A 10 -7.86 -13.59 -6.22
N MET A 11 -8.32 -12.67 -5.37
CA MET A 11 -8.59 -11.29 -5.79
C MET A 11 -7.31 -10.56 -6.24
N VAL A 12 -6.23 -10.65 -5.46
CA VAL A 12 -4.94 -10.03 -5.79
C VAL A 12 -4.37 -10.64 -7.06
N ASP A 13 -4.35 -11.96 -7.18
CA ASP A 13 -3.79 -12.67 -8.34
C ASP A 13 -4.54 -12.32 -9.63
N SER A 14 -5.88 -12.35 -9.59
CA SER A 14 -6.71 -11.95 -10.73
C SER A 14 -6.47 -10.49 -11.15
N LEU A 15 -6.30 -9.60 -10.16
CA LEU A 15 -6.05 -8.18 -10.41
C LEU A 15 -4.64 -7.94 -10.97
N LEU A 16 -3.65 -8.67 -10.46
CA LEU A 16 -2.27 -8.64 -10.95
C LEU A 16 -2.20 -9.08 -12.40
N GLN A 17 -2.80 -10.21 -12.76
CA GLN A 17 -2.85 -10.70 -14.14
C GLN A 17 -3.48 -9.67 -15.08
N ARG A 18 -4.60 -9.05 -14.66
CA ARG A 18 -5.31 -8.04 -15.45
C ARG A 18 -4.53 -6.73 -15.62
N LEU A 19 -3.78 -6.32 -14.60
CA LEU A 19 -3.06 -5.04 -14.59
C LEU A 19 -1.58 -5.17 -14.94
N TRP A 20 -1.08 -6.39 -15.21
CA TRP A 20 0.30 -6.62 -15.60
C TRP A 20 0.78 -5.70 -16.73
N PRO A 21 0.05 -5.50 -17.84
CA PRO A 21 0.49 -4.59 -18.90
C PRO A 21 0.66 -3.14 -18.43
N ARG A 22 -0.08 -2.71 -17.40
CA ARG A 22 0.08 -1.37 -16.81
C ARG A 22 1.31 -1.27 -15.94
N ILE A 23 1.66 -2.32 -15.20
CA ILE A 23 2.91 -2.38 -14.43
C ILE A 23 4.09 -2.34 -15.40
N GLU A 24 4.04 -3.14 -16.46
CA GLU A 24 5.07 -3.18 -17.50
C GLU A 24 5.25 -1.82 -18.18
N ALA A 25 4.16 -1.15 -18.56
CA ALA A 25 4.22 0.19 -19.15
C ALA A 25 4.91 1.19 -18.23
N ARG A 26 4.71 1.08 -16.90
CA ARG A 26 5.38 1.94 -15.93
C ARG A 26 6.88 1.66 -15.85
N ILE A 27 7.26 0.38 -15.85
CA ILE A 27 8.68 -0.01 -15.92
C ILE A 27 9.34 0.59 -17.17
N LEU A 28 8.70 0.44 -18.33
CA LEU A 28 9.21 0.95 -19.61
C LEU A 28 9.26 2.48 -19.67
N SER A 29 8.38 3.18 -18.95
CA SER A 29 8.39 4.65 -18.86
C SER A 29 9.50 5.22 -17.96
N GLY A 30 10.26 4.38 -17.26
CA GLY A 30 11.39 4.82 -16.44
C GLY A 30 11.00 5.50 -15.12
N VAL A 31 9.74 5.38 -14.67
CA VAL A 31 9.27 6.00 -13.41
C VAL A 31 9.64 5.21 -12.15
N ILE A 32 10.25 4.04 -12.30
CA ILE A 32 10.67 3.18 -11.18
C ILE A 32 11.98 3.74 -10.59
N VAL A 33 12.01 3.85 -9.27
CA VAL A 33 13.14 4.45 -8.53
C VAL A 33 13.71 3.48 -7.50
N GLU A 34 14.86 3.83 -6.93
CA GLU A 34 15.35 3.21 -5.70
C GLU A 34 14.75 3.96 -4.49
N GLY A 35 13.70 3.39 -3.90
CA GLY A 35 13.01 3.92 -2.73
C GLY A 35 13.48 3.30 -1.41
N HIS A 36 12.63 3.35 -0.38
CA HIS A 36 12.91 2.75 0.92
C HIS A 36 12.66 1.23 0.95
N GLY A 37 11.64 0.77 0.21
CA GLY A 37 11.28 -0.65 0.07
C GLY A 37 10.35 -1.20 1.16
N ASP A 38 10.25 -0.52 2.30
CA ASP A 38 9.37 -0.88 3.42
C ASP A 38 8.99 0.36 4.27
N LEU A 39 8.70 1.49 3.62
CA LEU A 39 8.38 2.75 4.30
C LEU A 39 7.09 2.64 5.12
N ARG A 40 7.21 2.79 6.45
CA ARG A 40 6.10 2.76 7.41
C ARG A 40 6.10 4.00 8.31
N PRO A 41 5.02 4.29 9.04
CA PRO A 41 4.95 5.45 9.92
C PRO A 41 6.07 5.50 10.96
N GLU A 42 6.47 4.34 11.50
CA GLU A 42 7.59 4.24 12.45
C GLU A 42 8.96 4.61 11.84
N HIS A 43 9.08 4.66 10.52
CA HIS A 43 10.28 5.04 9.78
C HIS A 43 10.32 6.53 9.42
N VAL A 44 9.32 7.31 9.84
CA VAL A 44 9.24 8.76 9.58
C VAL A 44 9.44 9.51 10.90
N CYS A 45 10.63 10.09 11.08
CA CYS A 45 10.92 10.96 12.21
C CYS A 45 10.47 12.39 11.88
N LEU A 46 9.43 12.87 12.59
CA LEU A 46 8.83 14.20 12.39
C LEU A 46 9.64 15.35 13.03
N CYS A 47 10.96 15.35 12.82
CA CYS A 47 11.80 16.51 13.10
C CYS A 47 11.73 17.54 11.95
N GLN A 48 12.54 18.60 12.01
CA GLN A 48 12.53 19.67 11.02
C GLN A 48 13.91 19.77 10.34
N PRO A 49 14.04 19.38 9.05
CA PRO A 49 13.02 18.76 8.20
C PRO A 49 12.74 17.29 8.57
N PRO A 50 11.57 16.71 8.22
CA PRO A 50 11.28 15.30 8.48
C PRO A 50 12.36 14.38 7.92
N GLN A 51 12.70 13.33 8.66
CA GLN A 51 13.69 12.35 8.25
C GLN A 51 13.02 11.00 7.99
N ILE A 52 13.45 10.34 6.93
CA ILE A 52 13.08 8.96 6.62
C ILE A 52 14.27 8.08 7.02
N ILE A 53 14.04 7.11 7.90
CA ILE A 53 15.07 6.28 8.53
C ILE A 53 14.77 4.79 8.32
N ASP A 54 15.72 3.90 8.65
CA ASP A 54 15.53 2.44 8.60
C ASP A 54 15.18 1.91 7.19
N CYS A 55 15.83 2.48 6.17
CA CYS A 55 15.74 2.01 4.80
C CYS A 55 16.16 0.54 4.67
N LEU A 56 15.56 -0.21 3.75
CA LEU A 56 15.84 -1.64 3.59
C LEU A 56 17.21 -1.87 2.91
N GLU A 57 18.30 -1.75 3.65
CA GLU A 57 19.67 -1.72 3.10
C GLU A 57 20.13 -3.03 2.43
N PHE A 58 19.73 -4.19 2.98
CA PHE A 58 20.28 -5.50 2.62
C PHE A 58 19.81 -6.06 1.27
N ASN A 59 18.75 -5.53 0.68
CA ASN A 59 18.25 -6.02 -0.60
C ASN A 59 17.77 -4.89 -1.52
N ARG A 60 18.63 -4.51 -2.47
CA ARG A 60 18.32 -3.49 -3.46
C ARG A 60 17.12 -3.83 -4.33
N SER A 61 16.89 -5.10 -4.67
CA SER A 61 15.76 -5.45 -5.54
C SER A 61 14.41 -5.16 -4.90
N MET A 62 14.33 -5.16 -3.56
CA MET A 62 13.15 -4.77 -2.81
C MET A 62 12.96 -3.25 -2.71
N ARG A 63 13.99 -2.46 -3.03
CA ARG A 63 13.94 -0.99 -3.11
C ARG A 63 13.63 -0.47 -4.52
N ILE A 64 13.74 -1.30 -5.55
CA ILE A 64 13.36 -0.93 -6.92
C ILE A 64 11.83 -0.99 -7.02
N ILE A 65 11.19 0.18 -6.90
CA ILE A 65 9.74 0.28 -6.70
C ILE A 65 9.16 1.47 -7.46
N ASP A 66 7.86 1.41 -7.69
CA ASP A 66 7.08 2.58 -8.09
C ASP A 66 6.91 3.54 -6.89
N PRO A 67 7.23 4.84 -7.01
CA PRO A 67 6.97 5.83 -5.96
C PRO A 67 5.52 5.82 -5.44
N TYR A 68 4.55 5.55 -6.32
CA TYR A 68 3.15 5.45 -5.92
C TYR A 68 2.85 4.18 -5.12
N ASP A 69 3.56 3.07 -5.33
CA ASP A 69 3.45 1.87 -4.46
C ASP A 69 3.97 2.19 -3.05
N GLU A 70 5.14 2.83 -2.95
CA GLU A 70 5.74 3.20 -1.65
C GLU A 70 4.85 4.14 -0.83
N VAL A 71 4.40 5.23 -1.45
CA VAL A 71 3.53 6.21 -0.79
C VAL A 71 2.17 5.58 -0.45
N ASN A 72 1.62 4.75 -1.33
CA ASN A 72 0.36 4.07 -1.06
C ASN A 72 0.48 3.06 0.08
N TYR A 73 1.65 2.42 0.24
CA TYR A 73 1.94 1.54 1.37
C TYR A 73 2.10 2.30 2.69
N LEU A 74 2.83 3.42 2.71
CA LEU A 74 2.88 4.28 3.90
C LEU A 74 1.47 4.72 4.31
N GLY A 75 0.65 5.12 3.34
CA GLY A 75 -0.75 5.44 3.54
C GLY A 75 -1.59 4.28 4.09
N LEU A 76 -1.36 3.06 3.60
CA LEU A 76 -2.00 1.83 4.09
C LEU A 76 -1.72 1.63 5.58
N GLU A 77 -0.45 1.73 5.99
CA GLU A 77 -0.07 1.51 7.37
C GLU A 77 -0.63 2.64 8.27
N CYS A 78 -0.69 3.88 7.78
CA CYS A 78 -1.39 4.98 8.46
C CYS A 78 -2.89 4.69 8.65
N GLU A 79 -3.59 4.18 7.63
CA GLU A 79 -4.99 3.74 7.73
C GLU A 79 -5.15 2.62 8.76
N MET A 80 -4.22 1.66 8.78
CA MET A 80 -4.15 0.59 9.78
C MET A 80 -3.84 1.12 11.19
N LEU A 81 -3.36 2.35 11.34
CA LEU A 81 -3.21 3.04 12.63
C LEU A 81 -4.37 4.00 12.93
N GLY A 82 -5.39 4.09 12.06
CA GLY A 82 -6.56 4.95 12.25
C GLY A 82 -6.42 6.37 11.68
N ALA A 83 -5.43 6.62 10.82
CA ALA A 83 -5.19 7.92 10.18
C ALA A 83 -5.39 7.88 8.65
N PRO A 84 -6.62 7.63 8.15
CA PRO A 84 -6.88 7.46 6.72
C PRO A 84 -6.71 8.72 5.88
N TRP A 85 -6.69 9.89 6.52
CA TRP A 85 -6.51 11.18 5.85
C TRP A 85 -5.09 11.39 5.29
N ILE A 86 -4.11 10.60 5.73
CA ILE A 86 -2.71 10.76 5.30
C ILE A 86 -2.51 10.29 3.86
N ARG A 87 -3.08 9.14 3.47
CA ARG A 87 -2.85 8.55 2.14
C ARG A 87 -3.23 9.51 0.99
N PRO A 88 -4.42 10.15 0.98
CA PRO A 88 -4.77 11.11 -0.07
C PRO A 88 -3.80 12.27 -0.19
N LEU A 89 -3.34 12.84 0.93
CA LEU A 89 -2.40 13.96 0.94
C LEU A 89 -1.04 13.58 0.35
N LEU A 90 -0.52 12.40 0.69
CA LEU A 90 0.75 11.93 0.14
C LEU A 90 0.65 11.66 -1.37
N VAL A 91 -0.44 11.02 -1.82
CA VAL A 91 -0.68 10.74 -3.24
C VAL A 91 -0.83 12.04 -4.04
N GLU A 92 -1.54 13.04 -3.50
CA GLU A 92 -1.66 14.36 -4.11
C GLU A 92 -0.31 15.10 -4.18
N ALA A 93 0.45 15.08 -3.08
CA ALA A 93 1.78 15.70 -3.05
C ALA A 93 2.76 15.06 -4.04
N LEU A 94 2.63 13.76 -4.29
CA LEU A 94 3.40 13.03 -5.29
C LEU A 94 2.93 13.35 -6.71
N GLN A 95 1.61 13.40 -6.94
CA GLN A 95 1.02 13.78 -8.23
C GLN A 95 1.43 15.19 -8.67
N ASN A 96 1.59 16.12 -7.74
CA ASN A 96 2.06 17.47 -8.04
C ASN A 96 3.54 17.53 -8.46
N ARG A 97 4.31 16.45 -8.28
CA ARG A 97 5.75 16.39 -8.57
C ARG A 97 6.10 15.38 -9.66
N LEU A 98 5.35 14.28 -9.75
CA LEU A 98 5.56 13.19 -10.69
C LEU A 98 4.39 13.11 -11.67
N PRO A 99 4.67 13.04 -12.99
CA PRO A 99 3.64 12.78 -13.98
C PRO A 99 3.08 11.35 -13.84
N ASP A 100 2.07 11.04 -14.63
CA ASP A 100 1.58 9.68 -14.85
C ASP A 100 1.16 8.93 -13.58
N ARG A 101 0.25 9.53 -12.82
CA ARG A 101 -0.40 8.87 -11.68
C ARG A 101 -1.08 7.55 -12.13
N PRO A 102 -0.83 6.41 -11.43
CA PRO A 102 -1.57 5.18 -11.61
C PRO A 102 -3.09 5.36 -11.47
N ASN A 103 -3.86 4.61 -12.25
CA ASN A 103 -5.32 4.58 -12.08
C ASN A 103 -5.70 3.91 -10.74
N ALA A 104 -6.97 4.07 -10.34
CA ALA A 104 -7.48 3.53 -9.08
C ALA A 104 -7.29 2.02 -8.96
N ASP A 105 -7.51 1.26 -10.04
CA ASP A 105 -7.28 -0.19 -10.08
C ASP A 105 -5.84 -0.58 -9.70
N LEU A 106 -4.84 0.14 -10.23
CA LEU A 106 -3.43 -0.15 -9.97
C LEU A 106 -3.03 0.27 -8.55
N LEU A 107 -3.55 1.38 -8.04
CA LEU A 107 -3.34 1.77 -6.63
C LEU A 107 -3.96 0.75 -5.66
N ALA A 108 -5.15 0.23 -5.97
CA ALA A 108 -5.77 -0.84 -5.18
C ALA A 108 -5.00 -2.16 -5.25
N LEU A 109 -4.41 -2.48 -6.40
CA LEU A 109 -3.51 -3.64 -6.50
C LEU A 109 -2.28 -3.46 -5.60
N TYR A 110 -1.62 -2.31 -5.65
CA TYR A 110 -0.48 -2.00 -4.77
C TYR A 110 -0.85 -2.13 -3.29
N GLY A 111 -1.95 -1.49 -2.88
CA GLY A 111 -2.44 -1.56 -1.50
C GLY A 111 -2.81 -2.98 -1.07
N GLY A 112 -3.57 -3.69 -1.91
CA GLY A 112 -4.00 -5.07 -1.65
C GLY A 112 -2.83 -6.05 -1.55
N PHE A 113 -1.85 -5.94 -2.45
CA PHE A 113 -0.63 -6.74 -2.42
C PHE A 113 0.21 -6.48 -1.17
N ARG A 114 0.43 -5.20 -0.81
CA ARG A 114 1.20 -4.82 0.40
C ARG A 114 0.52 -5.29 1.67
N ALA A 115 -0.80 -5.14 1.79
CA ALA A 115 -1.57 -5.68 2.90
C ALA A 115 -1.42 -7.21 3.01
N LEU A 116 -1.48 -7.93 1.89
CA LEU A 116 -1.34 -9.39 1.90
C LEU A 116 0.09 -9.83 2.26
N LEU A 117 1.11 -9.09 1.81
CA LEU A 117 2.49 -9.27 2.23
C LEU A 117 2.63 -9.11 3.74
N ARG A 118 1.99 -8.09 4.34
CA ARG A 118 1.98 -7.91 5.80
C ARG A 118 1.26 -9.04 6.54
N ALA A 119 0.16 -9.53 5.99
CA ALA A 119 -0.49 -10.73 6.54
C ALA A 119 0.45 -11.94 6.52
N ARG A 120 1.19 -12.16 5.42
CA ARG A 120 2.17 -13.24 5.29
C ARG A 120 3.29 -13.11 6.34
N LEU A 121 3.84 -11.90 6.54
CA LEU A 121 4.88 -11.65 7.54
C LEU A 121 4.38 -11.89 8.97
N CYS A 122 3.14 -11.51 9.27
CA CYS A 122 2.52 -11.84 10.57
C CYS A 122 2.45 -13.34 10.78
N VAL A 123 2.03 -14.12 9.78
CA VAL A 123 2.00 -15.58 9.87
C VAL A 123 3.41 -16.17 9.99
N ALA A 124 4.41 -15.59 9.31
CA ALA A 124 5.80 -16.03 9.39
C ALA A 124 6.37 -15.94 10.81
N HIS A 125 6.01 -14.91 11.59
CA HIS A 125 6.42 -14.81 13.01
C HIS A 125 5.94 -15.98 13.88
N LEU A 126 4.89 -16.71 13.47
CA LEU A 126 4.43 -17.91 14.19
C LEU A 126 5.31 -19.14 13.92
N LEU A 127 6.21 -19.06 12.94
CA LEU A 127 7.17 -20.11 12.59
C LEU A 127 8.51 -19.93 13.35
N ASP A 128 8.82 -18.72 13.81
CA ASP A 128 10.04 -18.42 14.55
C ASP A 128 9.95 -18.93 16.00
N LYS A 129 10.86 -19.82 16.40
CA LYS A 129 10.91 -20.37 17.77
C LYS A 129 12.02 -19.69 18.60
N PRO A 130 11.73 -19.20 19.82
CA PRO A 130 10.41 -19.11 20.44
C PRO A 130 9.54 -18.01 19.81
N VAL A 131 8.23 -18.26 19.71
CA VAL A 131 7.29 -17.29 19.16
C VAL A 131 7.15 -16.11 20.13
N ARG A 132 7.59 -14.92 19.70
CA ARG A 132 7.42 -13.67 20.47
C ARG A 132 6.00 -13.16 20.28
N HIS A 133 5.27 -12.78 21.34
CA HIS A 133 3.91 -12.23 21.25
C HIS A 133 2.91 -13.06 20.40
N PRO A 134 2.75 -14.37 20.67
CA PRO A 134 1.88 -15.24 19.88
C PRO A 134 0.42 -14.75 19.77
N GLU A 135 -0.06 -14.00 20.75
CA GLU A 135 -1.39 -13.38 20.79
C GLU A 135 -1.60 -12.29 19.72
N LYS A 136 -0.53 -11.64 19.25
CA LYS A 136 -0.58 -10.49 18.34
C LYS A 136 -0.77 -10.92 16.88
N TRP A 137 -0.04 -11.93 16.45
CA TRP A 137 0.22 -12.13 15.03
C TRP A 137 -0.98 -12.63 14.24
N ARG A 138 -1.75 -13.57 14.80
CA ARG A 138 -2.93 -14.11 14.12
C ARG A 138 -4.03 -13.07 13.95
N PRO A 139 -4.44 -12.30 14.98
CA PRO A 139 -5.40 -11.21 14.79
C PRO A 139 -4.93 -10.15 13.78
N LEU A 140 -3.66 -9.79 13.84
CA LEU A 140 -3.09 -8.80 12.92
C LEU A 140 -3.07 -9.29 11.47
N ALA A 141 -2.71 -10.56 11.24
CA ALA A 141 -2.77 -11.18 9.91
C ALA A 141 -4.19 -11.13 9.33
N ILE A 142 -5.21 -11.49 10.12
CA ILE A 142 -6.61 -11.43 9.70
C ILE A 142 -7.03 -10.01 9.35
N ARG A 143 -6.57 -9.01 10.11
CA ARG A 143 -6.87 -7.60 9.86
C ARG A 143 -6.31 -7.14 8.51
N TYR A 144 -5.07 -7.54 8.19
CA TYR A 144 -4.47 -7.25 6.90
C TYR A 144 -5.17 -7.97 5.73
N ILE A 145 -5.57 -9.22 5.90
CA ILE A 145 -6.34 -9.94 4.86
C ILE A 145 -7.65 -9.21 4.55
N ARG A 146 -8.38 -8.76 5.58
CA ARG A 146 -9.59 -7.94 5.40
C ARG A 146 -9.30 -6.59 4.75
N GLN A 147 -8.15 -5.98 5.04
CA GLN A 147 -7.74 -4.75 4.39
C GLN A 147 -7.49 -4.99 2.89
N THR A 148 -6.84 -6.09 2.50
CA THR A 148 -6.69 -6.48 1.09
C THR A 148 -8.04 -6.53 0.36
N GLU A 149 -9.05 -7.15 0.95
CA GLU A 149 -10.39 -7.20 0.37
C GLU A 149 -10.99 -5.79 0.19
N ARG A 150 -10.85 -4.91 1.19
CA ARG A 150 -11.35 -3.53 1.14
C ARG A 150 -10.71 -2.72 0.02
N GLU A 151 -9.39 -2.79 -0.11
CA GLU A 151 -8.64 -2.11 -1.17
C GLU A 151 -9.21 -2.48 -2.55
N ILE A 152 -9.35 -3.79 -2.81
CA ILE A 152 -9.76 -4.30 -4.12
C ILE A 152 -11.26 -4.06 -4.39
N LEU A 153 -12.12 -4.18 -3.37
CA LEU A 153 -13.56 -4.00 -3.52
C LEU A 153 -13.97 -2.52 -3.64
N SER A 154 -13.25 -1.59 -3.00
CA SER A 154 -13.56 -0.15 -3.06
C SER A 154 -13.51 0.43 -4.48
N VAL A 155 -12.76 -0.21 -5.39
CA VAL A 155 -12.64 0.20 -6.79
C VAL A 155 -13.76 -0.37 -7.67
N ARG A 156 -14.45 -1.43 -7.20
CA ARG A 156 -15.57 -2.05 -7.92
C ARG A 156 -16.90 -1.32 -7.71
N SER A 157 -17.00 -0.45 -6.72
CA SER A 157 -18.16 0.42 -6.54
C SER A 157 -17.93 1.75 -7.28
N PRO A 158 -18.75 2.09 -8.29
CA PRO A 158 -18.67 3.40 -8.92
C PRO A 158 -19.15 4.45 -7.90
N SER A 159 -18.22 5.06 -7.16
CA SER A 159 -18.56 6.21 -6.33
C SER A 159 -18.64 7.44 -7.22
N ILE A 160 -19.88 7.85 -7.46
CA ILE A 160 -20.26 9.15 -8.01
C ILE A 160 -19.48 10.22 -7.25
N ARG A 161 -18.48 10.83 -7.90
CA ARG A 161 -17.84 12.04 -7.37
C ARG A 161 -18.90 13.14 -7.35
N LYS A 162 -19.46 13.44 -6.18
CA LYS A 162 -20.20 14.70 -5.99
C LYS A 162 -19.17 15.82 -6.12
N SER A 163 -19.28 16.57 -7.22
CA SER A 163 -18.64 17.87 -7.37
C SER A 163 -19.14 18.79 -6.26
N THR A 164 -18.22 19.22 -5.39
CA THR A 164 -18.45 20.33 -4.47
C THR A 164 -18.68 21.59 -5.31
N PRO A 165 -19.75 22.38 -5.09
CA PRO A 165 -19.91 23.63 -5.79
C PRO A 165 -18.87 24.63 -5.26
N VAL A 166 -18.08 25.17 -6.17
CA VAL A 166 -17.25 26.35 -5.94
C VAL A 166 -18.22 27.51 -5.73
N TYR A 167 -18.33 28.01 -4.51
CA TYR A 167 -18.92 29.33 -4.29
C TYR A 167 -17.87 30.36 -4.70
N GLY A 168 -18.19 31.09 -5.77
CA GLY A 168 -17.40 32.20 -6.27
C GLY A 168 -17.54 33.44 -5.39
N ASP A 169 -16.50 34.25 -5.45
CA ASP A 169 -16.34 35.53 -4.76
C ASP A 169 -17.47 36.52 -5.06
N ALA A 170 -17.84 37.29 -4.04
CA ALA A 170 -18.43 38.62 -4.13
C ALA A 170 -17.91 39.47 -2.98
#